data_AF-A0AAW5Z647-F1
#
_entry.id   AF-A0AAW5Z647-F1
#
_cell.length_a   1.000
_cell.length_b   1.000
_cell.length_c   1.000
_cell.angle_alpha   90.00
_cell.angle_beta   90.00
_cell.angle_gamma   90.00
#
_symmetry.space_group_name_H-M   'P 1'
#
loop_
_entity.id
_entity.type
_entity.pdbx_description
1 polymer ?
#
loop_
_entity_poly.entity_id
_entity_poly.type
_entity_poly.pdbx_seq_one_letter_code
_entity_poly.pdbx_strand_id
1 'polypeptide(L)'
;IPAIVKPFIDRMNRNELFTAICSGMASIAGSMMIGYAGMGVPIDYLLAASLMAIPGGILFARILSPATEPSQVTFENLSFSETPPKSFIE
;
A
#
# COMPACT_ATOMS: atom_id res chain seq x y z
N ILE A 1 4.03 -4.98 -2.49
CA ILE A 1 3.80 -3.70 -3.19
C ILE A 1 2.41 -3.79 -3.81
N PRO A 2 1.53 -2.80 -3.59
CA PRO A 2 0.16 -2.87 -4.09
C PRO A 2 0.16 -3.08 -5.61
N ALA A 3 -0.67 -4.01 -6.11
CA ALA A 3 -0.80 -4.25 -7.55
C ALA A 3 -1.14 -2.96 -8.32
N ILE A 4 -1.84 -2.03 -7.65
CA ILE A 4 -2.21 -0.72 -8.19
C ILE A 4 -1.01 0.20 -8.48
N VAL A 5 0.14 -0.04 -7.85
CA VAL A 5 1.37 0.77 -8.05
C VAL A 5 2.22 0.24 -9.22
N LYS A 6 1.94 -0.98 -9.69
CA LYS A 6 2.66 -1.63 -10.79
C LYS A 6 2.88 -0.76 -12.04
N PRO A 7 1.89 -0.02 -12.59
CA PRO A 7 2.11 0.81 -13.78
C PRO A 7 3.02 2.02 -13.53
N PHE A 8 3.32 2.35 -12.26
CA PHE A 8 4.12 3.51 -11.88
C PHE A 8 5.54 3.16 -11.47
N ILE A 9 5.84 1.88 -11.16
CA ILE A 9 7.13 1.44 -10.62
C ILE A 9 8.31 1.92 -11.47
N ASP A 10 8.22 1.81 -12.80
CA ASP A 10 9.34 2.14 -13.70
C ASP A 10 9.64 3.64 -13.79
N ARG A 11 8.69 4.49 -13.37
CA ARG A 11 8.79 5.97 -13.42
C ARG A 11 8.93 6.61 -12.04
N MET A 12 8.92 5.80 -10.99
CA MET A 12 8.88 6.27 -9.60
C MET A 12 10.29 6.47 -9.05
N ASN A 13 10.52 7.57 -8.34
CA ASN A 13 11.83 7.82 -7.72
C ASN A 13 12.05 6.87 -6.54
N ARG A 14 13.31 6.62 -6.17
CA ARG A 14 13.66 5.70 -5.08
C ARG A 14 12.93 6.03 -3.77
N ASN A 15 12.81 7.30 -3.44
CA ASN A 15 12.22 7.77 -2.20
C ASN A 15 10.68 7.61 -2.22
N GLU A 16 10.06 7.73 -3.39
CA GLU A 16 8.63 7.45 -3.59
C GLU A 16 8.35 5.95 -3.50
N LEU A 17 9.18 5.12 -4.13
CA LEU A 17 9.10 3.67 -4.03
C LEU A 17 9.28 3.20 -2.58
N PHE A 18 10.24 3.78 -1.86
CA PHE A 18 10.44 3.53 -0.44
C PHE A 18 9.21 3.89 0.38
N THR A 19 8.56 5.01 0.07
CA THR A 19 7.32 5.43 0.74
C THR A 19 6.19 4.44 0.48
N ALA A 20 6.02 3.97 -0.76
CA ALA A 20 5.00 2.98 -1.13
C ALA A 20 5.23 1.62 -0.46
N ILE A 21 6.49 1.20 -0.31
CA ILE A 21 6.84 -0.04 0.41
C ILE A 21 6.56 0.12 1.91
N CYS A 22 7.03 1.22 2.51
CA CYS A 22 6.87 1.46 3.94
C CYS A 22 5.40 1.60 4.36
N SER A 23 4.59 2.33 3.58
CA SER A 23 3.15 2.44 3.82
C SER A 23 2.44 1.09 3.70
N GLY A 24 2.87 0.23 2.76
CA GLY A 24 2.32 -1.12 2.62
C GLY A 24 2.73 -2.06 3.75
N MET A 25 3.95 -1.94 4.25
CA MET A 25 4.47 -2.74 5.38
C MET A 25 3.92 -2.31 6.74
N ALA A 26 3.51 -1.05 6.87
CA ALA A 26 2.94 -0.54 8.12
C ALA A 26 1.56 -1.15 8.43
N SER A 27 0.80 -1.54 7.40
CA SER A 27 -0.54 -2.10 7.53
C SER A 27 -0.54 -3.63 7.52
N ILE A 28 -1.67 -4.23 7.90
CA ILE A 28 -1.89 -5.68 7.90
C ILE A 28 -2.84 -6.08 6.78
N ALA A 29 -2.66 -7.28 6.22
CA ALA A 29 -3.61 -7.85 5.27
C ALA A 29 -4.94 -8.20 5.96
N GLY A 30 -6.07 -8.02 5.25
CA GLY A 30 -7.40 -8.36 5.79
C GLY A 30 -7.54 -9.83 6.21
N SER A 31 -6.85 -10.74 5.53
CA SER A 31 -6.80 -12.16 5.93
C SER A 31 -6.14 -12.36 7.30
N MET A 32 -5.06 -11.63 7.60
CA MET A 32 -4.40 -11.64 8.91
C MET A 32 -5.28 -11.02 10.00
N MET A 33 -6.05 -9.97 9.67
CA MET A 33 -6.97 -9.33 10.61
C MET A 33 -8.00 -10.34 11.17
N ILE A 34 -8.58 -11.19 10.31
CA ILE A 34 -9.49 -12.26 10.73
C ILE A 34 -8.75 -13.32 11.57
N GLY A 35 -7.51 -13.63 11.19
CA GLY A 35 -6.65 -14.53 11.98
C GLY A 35 -6.44 -14.06 13.41
N TYR A 36 -6.09 -12.78 13.60
CA TYR A 36 -5.93 -12.18 14.93
C TYR A 36 -7.25 -12.05 15.70
N ALA A 37 -8.36 -11.79 15.00
CA ALA A 37 -9.68 -11.82 15.61
C ALA A 37 -10.02 -13.22 16.15
N GLY A 38 -9.65 -14.28 15.42
CA GLY A 38 -9.79 -15.67 15.86
C GLY A 38 -8.95 -16.02 17.09
N MET A 39 -7.88 -15.27 17.36
CA MET A 39 -7.07 -15.39 18.59
C MET A 39 -7.65 -14.58 19.78
N GLY A 40 -8.80 -13.91 19.60
CA GLY A 40 -9.46 -13.14 20.65
C GLY A 40 -9.07 -11.67 20.70
N VAL A 41 -8.36 -11.13 19.70
CA VAL A 41 -8.06 -9.69 19.62
C VAL A 41 -9.30 -8.93 19.15
N PRO A 42 -9.71 -7.82 19.82
CA PRO A 42 -10.85 -7.02 19.39
C PRO A 42 -10.67 -6.47 17.97
N ILE A 43 -11.63 -6.74 17.09
CA ILE A 43 -11.61 -6.31 15.68
C ILE A 43 -11.56 -4.78 15.57
N ASP A 44 -12.25 -4.06 16.45
CA ASP A 44 -12.31 -2.60 16.43
C ASP A 44 -10.91 -1.97 16.54
N TYR A 45 -10.04 -2.55 17.37
CA TYR A 45 -8.66 -2.10 17.52
C TYR A 45 -7.79 -2.47 16.30
N LEU A 46 -7.99 -3.65 15.72
CA LEU A 46 -7.26 -4.04 14.51
C LEU A 46 -7.63 -3.15 13.33
N LEU A 47 -8.91 -2.79 13.21
CA LEU A 47 -9.41 -1.90 12.17
C LEU A 47 -8.85 -0.48 12.35
N ALA A 48 -8.96 0.07 13.56
CA ALA A 48 -8.44 1.39 13.89
C ALA A 48 -6.92 1.47 13.66
N ALA A 49 -6.17 0.47 14.12
CA ALA A 49 -4.72 0.40 13.93
C ALA A 49 -4.33 0.32 12.45
N SER A 50 -5.04 -0.49 11.65
CA SER A 50 -4.78 -0.63 10.21
C SER A 50 -4.98 0.69 9.46
N LEU A 51 -6.05 1.43 9.78
CA LEU A 51 -6.31 2.74 9.18
C LEU A 51 -5.28 3.80 9.62
N MET A 52 -4.86 3.78 10.88
CA MET A 52 -3.84 4.69 11.41
C MET A 52 -2.44 4.39 10.85
N ALA A 53 -2.15 3.14 10.49
CA ALA A 53 -0.87 2.73 9.94
C ALA A 53 -0.56 3.34 8.57
N ILE A 54 -1.59 3.65 7.76
CA ILE A 54 -1.41 4.26 6.43
C ILE A 54 -0.73 5.65 6.53
N PRO A 55 -1.30 6.65 7.25
CA PRO A 55 -0.64 7.95 7.39
C PRO A 55 0.64 7.85 8.22
N GLY A 56 0.71 6.95 9.21
CA GLY A 56 1.92 6.73 10.00
C GLY A 56 3.09 6.22 9.16
N GLY A 57 2.85 5.24 8.30
CA GLY A 57 3.87 4.68 7.41
C GLY A 57 4.40 5.72 6.42
N ILE A 58 3.53 6.56 5.87
CA ILE A 58 3.95 7.66 4.97
C ILE A 58 4.79 8.69 5.73
N LEU A 59 4.36 9.07 6.94
CA LEU A 59 5.07 10.02 7.80
C LEU A 59 6.50 9.53 8.10
N PHE A 60 6.63 8.31 8.63
CA PHE A 60 7.93 7.74 8.96
C PHE A 60 8.79 7.51 7.71
N ALA A 61 8.19 7.13 6.58
CA ALA A 61 8.93 6.98 5.34
C ALA A 61 9.56 8.28 4.86
N ARG A 62 8.84 9.40 4.98
CA ARG A 62 9.32 10.74 4.60
C ARG A 62 10.34 11.31 5.58
N ILE A 63 10.26 10.95 6.86
CA ILE A 63 11.27 11.31 7.86
C ILE A 63 12.58 10.56 7.58
N LEU A 64 12.51 9.26 7.28
CA LEU A 64 13.68 8.41 7.03
C LEU A 64 14.29 8.61 5.64
N SER A 65 13.45 8.87 4.62
CA SER A 65 13.85 9.10 3.24
C SER A 65 13.06 10.29 2.65
N PRO A 66 13.54 11.53 2.88
CA PRO A 66 12.90 12.74 2.38
C PRO A 66 12.83 12.78 0.85
N ALA A 67 11.77 13.34 0.27
CA ALA A 67 11.68 13.48 -1.19
C ALA A 67 12.66 14.57 -1.67
N THR A 68 13.77 14.17 -2.29
CA THR A 68 14.80 15.08 -2.82
C THR A 68 14.62 15.41 -4.30
N GLU A 69 13.92 14.56 -5.04
CA GLU A 69 13.73 14.67 -6.49
C GLU A 69 12.25 14.93 -6.82
N PRO A 70 11.94 15.73 -7.86
CA PRO A 70 10.57 15.94 -8.30
C PRO A 70 9.98 14.65 -8.86
N SER A 71 8.68 14.44 -8.61
CA SER A 71 7.95 13.28 -9.12
C SER A 71 7.86 13.31 -10.64
N GLN A 72 8.13 12.19 -11.29
CA GLN A 72 7.96 12.00 -12.73
C GLN A 72 6.66 11.24 -13.07
N VAL A 73 5.84 10.96 -12.06
CA VAL A 73 4.61 10.18 -12.20
C VAL A 73 3.46 11.07 -12.68
N THR A 74 2.95 10.79 -13.88
CA THR A 74 1.79 11.45 -14.48
C THR A 74 0.65 10.45 -14.68
N PHE A 75 -0.59 10.87 -14.40
CA PHE A 75 -1.78 10.00 -14.42
C PHE A 75 -2.47 9.88 -15.80
N GLU A 76 -1.90 10.44 -16.86
CA GLU A 76 -2.60 10.63 -18.14
C GLU A 76 -2.84 9.35 -18.97
N ASN A 77 -2.20 8.21 -18.64
CA ASN A 77 -2.41 6.93 -19.34
C ASN A 77 -2.18 5.72 -18.43
N LEU A 78 -3.12 5.47 -17.52
CA LEU A 78 -3.14 4.30 -16.64
C LEU A 78 -3.57 3.03 -17.41
N SER A 79 -2.59 2.19 -17.75
CA SER A 79 -2.82 0.87 -18.33
C SER A 79 -2.64 -0.20 -17.25
N PHE A 80 -3.74 -0.84 -16.83
CA PHE A 80 -3.70 -2.01 -15.97
C PHE A 80 -3.59 -3.26 -16.86
N SER A 81 -2.41 -3.87 -16.89
CA SER A 81 -2.15 -5.07 -17.71
C SER A 81 -2.67 -6.38 -17.11
N GLU A 82 -3.51 -6.29 -16.07
CA GLU A 82 -4.18 -7.47 -15.51
C GLU A 82 -5.37 -7.83 -16.38
N THR A 83 -5.36 -9.06 -16.92
CA THR A 83 -6.55 -9.67 -17.49
C THR A 83 -7.59 -9.79 -16.37
N PRO A 84 -8.75 -9.12 -16.48
CA PRO A 84 -9.78 -9.23 -15.47
C PRO A 84 -10.29 -10.68 -15.42
N PRO A 85 -10.70 -11.18 -14.24
CA PRO A 85 -11.32 -12.50 -14.14
C PRO A 85 -12.56 -12.55 -15.05
N LYS A 86 -12.72 -13.65 -15.80
CA LYS A 86 -13.80 -13.74 -16.81
C LYS A 86 -15.17 -13.99 -16.18
N SER A 87 -15.22 -14.38 -14.91
CA SER A 87 -16.46 -14.60 -14.16
C SER A 87 -16.24 -14.47 -12.67
N PHE A 88 -17.31 -14.35 -11.87
CA PHE A 88 -17.24 -14.29 -10.40
C PHE A 88 -16.77 -15.61 -9.74
N ILE A 89 -16.71 -16.71 -10.50
CA ILE A 89 -16.32 -18.04 -10.02
C ILE A 89 -14.83 -18.32 -10.34
N GLU A 90 -14.24 -17.52 -11.23
CA GLU A 90 -12.84 -17.61 -11.69
C GLU A 90 -11.99 -16.51 -11.03
#